data_AF-A0A7K2BSS2-F1
#
_entry.id   AF-A0A7K2BSS2-F1
#
_cell.length_a   1.000
_cell.length_b   1.000
_cell.length_c   1.000
_cell.angle_alpha   90.00
_cell.angle_beta   90.00
_cell.angle_gamma   90.00
#
_symmetry.space_group_name_H-M   'P 1'
#
loop_
_entity.id
_entity.type
_entity.pdbx_description
1 polymer ?
#
loop_
_entity_poly.entity_id
_entity_poly.type
_entity_poly.pdbx_seq_one_letter_code
_entity_poly.pdbx_strand_id
1 'polypeptide(L)'
;MAVPTEIVWERDLHTAAKHTLLRRYMSAWFPIMAKQFRGDGITFFDGFAGPGEYTNAQESSPVIAMEQALRSDVTRYGTQTRLVFVENHRGRFEHLDNLLDARFPPTIRPPGLVMRVHFDECVDCFERVIAEVGGWD
;
A
#
# COMPACT_ATOMS: atom_id res chain seq x y z
N MET A 1 -6.65 -0.29 -21.88
CA MET A 1 -8.02 0.18 -21.52
C MET A 1 -7.99 1.69 -21.45
N ALA A 2 -9.11 2.36 -21.70
CA ALA A 2 -9.22 3.80 -21.50
C ALA A 2 -9.01 4.14 -20.02
N VAL A 3 -8.47 5.32 -19.73
CA VAL A 3 -8.32 5.81 -18.34
C VAL A 3 -9.73 6.01 -17.77
N PRO A 4 -10.09 5.38 -16.63
CA PRO A 4 -11.39 5.57 -16.00
C PRO A 4 -11.62 7.04 -15.64
N THR A 5 -12.87 7.50 -15.70
CA THR A 5 -13.25 8.87 -15.33
C THR A 5 -13.83 8.94 -13.91
N GLU A 6 -14.32 7.83 -13.39
CA GLU A 6 -14.91 7.72 -12.06
C GLU A 6 -13.83 7.61 -10.96
N ILE A 7 -14.26 7.83 -9.71
CA ILE A 7 -13.44 7.59 -8.53
C ILE A 7 -13.21 6.08 -8.36
N VAL A 8 -14.29 5.29 -8.29
CA VAL A 8 -14.26 3.82 -8.31
C VAL A 8 -14.86 3.32 -9.61
N TRP A 9 -14.27 2.29 -10.18
CA TRP A 9 -14.72 1.66 -11.44
C TRP A 9 -14.71 0.14 -11.31
N GLU A 10 -15.19 -0.55 -12.34
CA GLU A 10 -15.14 -2.02 -12.39
C GLU A 10 -13.70 -2.50 -12.58
N ARG A 11 -13.23 -3.38 -11.69
CA ARG A 11 -11.92 -3.99 -11.81
C ARG A 11 -11.89 -4.98 -12.98
N ASP A 12 -11.01 -4.74 -13.92
CA ASP A 12 -10.78 -5.64 -15.04
C ASP A 12 -9.98 -6.91 -14.64
N LEU A 13 -9.98 -7.92 -15.52
CA LEU A 13 -9.31 -9.20 -15.28
C LEU A 13 -7.79 -9.10 -15.20
N HIS A 14 -7.16 -8.17 -15.91
CA HIS A 14 -5.71 -7.97 -15.88
C HIS A 14 -5.28 -7.38 -14.53
N THR A 15 -5.99 -6.35 -14.05
CA THR A 15 -5.82 -5.78 -12.71
C THR A 15 -6.07 -6.85 -11.65
N ALA A 16 -7.09 -7.71 -11.82
CA ALA A 16 -7.34 -8.81 -10.90
C ALA A 16 -6.21 -9.84 -10.85
N ALA A 17 -5.62 -10.18 -12.00
CA ALA A 17 -4.47 -11.06 -12.07
C ALA A 17 -3.23 -10.44 -11.39
N LYS A 18 -2.98 -9.14 -11.60
CA LYS A 18 -1.92 -8.39 -10.92
C LYS A 18 -2.10 -8.44 -9.39
N HIS A 19 -3.30 -8.19 -8.88
CA HIS A 19 -3.59 -8.25 -7.44
C HIS A 19 -3.40 -9.65 -6.86
N THR A 20 -3.84 -10.68 -7.59
CA THR A 20 -3.63 -12.08 -7.18
C THR A 20 -2.14 -12.41 -7.07
N LEU A 21 -1.33 -11.98 -8.05
CA LEU A 21 0.11 -12.18 -8.02
C LEU A 21 0.78 -11.40 -6.88
N LEU A 22 0.42 -10.12 -6.71
CA LEU A 22 0.95 -9.27 -5.66
C LEU A 22 0.67 -9.86 -4.27
N ARG A 23 -0.57 -10.31 -4.00
CA ARG A 23 -0.92 -10.97 -2.73
C ARG A 23 -0.06 -12.20 -2.48
N ARG A 24 0.13 -13.07 -3.47
CA ARG A 24 0.97 -14.27 -3.34
C ARG A 24 2.43 -13.92 -3.08
N TYR A 25 2.95 -12.93 -3.81
CA TYR A 25 4.31 -12.44 -3.63
C TYR A 25 4.52 -11.87 -2.22
N MET A 26 3.68 -10.94 -1.79
CA MET A 26 3.79 -10.30 -0.48
C MET A 26 3.58 -11.28 0.67
N SER A 27 2.64 -12.24 0.52
CA SER A 27 2.41 -13.31 1.49
C SER A 27 3.65 -14.15 1.78
N ALA A 28 4.50 -14.37 0.78
CA ALA A 28 5.76 -15.09 0.92
C ALA A 28 6.89 -14.18 1.40
N TRP A 29 7.04 -13.01 0.77
CA TRP A 29 8.24 -12.18 0.94
C TRP A 29 8.22 -11.25 2.15
N PHE A 30 7.07 -10.74 2.58
CA PHE A 30 7.00 -9.89 3.78
C PHE A 30 7.56 -10.56 5.04
N PRO A 31 7.19 -11.80 5.41
CA PRO A 31 7.76 -12.43 6.60
C PRO A 31 9.27 -12.72 6.44
N ILE A 32 9.73 -13.03 5.22
CA ILE A 32 11.16 -13.22 4.93
C ILE A 32 11.93 -11.91 5.12
N MET A 33 11.47 -10.83 4.49
CA MET A 33 12.09 -9.52 4.59
C MET A 33 12.02 -8.99 6.03
N ALA A 34 10.90 -9.16 6.72
CA ALA A 34 10.76 -8.72 8.10
C ALA A 34 11.74 -9.45 9.01
N LYS A 35 11.99 -10.74 8.76
CA LYS A 35 13.02 -11.48 9.50
C LYS A 35 14.43 -10.97 9.18
N GLN A 36 14.74 -10.71 7.91
CA GLN A 36 16.09 -10.43 7.42
C GLN A 36 16.54 -8.99 7.66
N PHE A 37 15.65 -8.01 7.45
CA PHE A 37 15.95 -6.58 7.46
C PHE A 37 15.42 -5.90 8.73
N ARG A 38 15.53 -6.56 9.90
CA ARG A 38 15.05 -5.99 11.17
C ARG A 38 15.71 -4.66 11.53
N GLY A 39 16.99 -4.49 11.15
CA GLY A 39 17.77 -3.29 11.43
C GLY A 39 17.41 -2.12 10.51
N ASP A 40 17.17 -2.40 9.22
CA ASP A 40 16.97 -1.38 8.17
C ASP A 40 15.47 -1.04 7.98
N GLY A 41 14.61 -2.05 8.14
CA GLY A 41 13.19 -1.94 7.87
C GLY A 41 12.80 -2.35 6.45
N ILE A 42 11.53 -2.14 6.11
CA ILE A 42 10.95 -2.46 4.82
C ILE A 42 10.17 -1.25 4.33
N THR A 43 10.42 -0.84 3.09
CA THR A 43 9.59 0.16 2.40
C THR A 43 8.85 -0.50 1.24
N PHE A 44 7.53 -0.43 1.27
CA PHE A 44 6.68 -0.71 0.12
C PHE A 44 6.19 0.61 -0.46
N PHE A 45 6.44 0.80 -1.75
CA PHE A 45 6.02 1.98 -2.48
C PHE A 45 5.09 1.58 -3.64
N ASP A 46 3.94 2.23 -3.74
CA ASP A 46 3.04 2.12 -4.89
C ASP A 46 2.76 3.51 -5.46
N GLY A 47 3.32 3.77 -6.63
CA GLY A 47 3.20 5.05 -7.33
C GLY A 47 1.85 5.27 -8.03
N PHE A 48 1.03 4.23 -8.13
CA PHE A 48 -0.24 4.25 -8.86
C PHE A 48 -1.31 3.50 -8.05
N ALA A 49 -1.54 3.98 -6.83
CA ALA A 49 -2.30 3.27 -5.80
C ALA A 49 -3.78 3.09 -6.18
N GLY A 50 -4.33 3.98 -7.00
CA GLY A 50 -5.73 3.96 -7.39
C GLY A 50 -6.66 4.27 -6.20
N PRO A 51 -7.96 3.96 -6.33
CA PRO A 51 -8.96 4.30 -5.33
C PRO A 51 -9.00 3.36 -4.11
N GLY A 52 -8.15 2.34 -4.02
CA GLY A 52 -8.17 1.39 -2.91
C GLY A 52 -9.25 0.30 -2.98
N GLU A 53 -10.30 0.49 -3.79
CA GLU A 53 -11.31 -0.53 -4.10
C GLU A 53 -11.99 -0.27 -5.45
N TYR A 54 -12.79 -1.24 -5.89
CA TYR A 54 -13.48 -1.25 -7.17
C TYR A 54 -14.95 -1.61 -6.92
N THR A 55 -15.82 -1.25 -7.87
CA THR A 55 -17.27 -1.52 -7.74
C THR A 55 -17.59 -3.01 -7.59
N ASN A 56 -16.73 -3.88 -8.12
CA ASN A 56 -16.84 -5.33 -8.07
C ASN A 56 -15.79 -6.02 -7.16
N ALA A 57 -14.94 -5.28 -6.44
CA ALA A 57 -13.88 -5.87 -5.60
C ALA A 57 -13.32 -4.89 -4.55
N GLN A 58 -13.22 -5.33 -3.30
CA GLN A 58 -12.58 -4.58 -2.20
C GLN A 58 -11.04 -4.73 -2.15
N GLU A 59 -10.48 -5.45 -3.12
CA GLU A 59 -9.05 -5.77 -3.16
C GLU A 59 -8.29 -4.85 -4.12
N SER A 60 -7.26 -4.19 -3.60
CA SER A 60 -6.32 -3.31 -4.30
C SER A 60 -4.89 -3.48 -3.79
N SER A 61 -3.89 -2.92 -4.48
CA SER A 61 -2.50 -2.98 -4.00
C SER A 61 -2.29 -2.35 -2.61
N PRO A 62 -2.86 -1.17 -2.26
CA PRO A 62 -2.75 -0.64 -0.91
C PRO A 62 -3.37 -1.53 0.16
N VAL A 63 -4.56 -2.09 -0.11
CA VAL A 63 -5.25 -2.99 0.80
C VAL A 63 -4.43 -4.28 1.01
N ILE A 64 -3.92 -4.88 -0.08
CA ILE A 64 -3.08 -6.08 0.01
C ILE A 64 -1.84 -5.78 0.84
N ALA A 65 -1.18 -4.64 0.60
CA ALA A 65 0.01 -4.27 1.34
C ALA A 65 -0.23 -4.11 2.84
N MET A 66 -1.32 -3.43 3.22
CA MET A 66 -1.74 -3.29 4.62
C MET A 66 -2.06 -4.66 5.25
N GLU A 67 -2.88 -5.49 4.59
CA GLU A 67 -3.24 -6.82 5.09
C GLU A 67 -2.00 -7.70 5.28
N GLN A 68 -1.06 -7.69 4.34
CA GLN A 68 0.16 -8.49 4.46
C GLN A 68 1.11 -7.95 5.54
N ALA A 69 1.25 -6.63 5.68
CA ALA A 69 2.11 -6.02 6.71
C ALA A 69 1.62 -6.32 8.14
N LEU A 70 0.31 -6.44 8.33
CA LEU A 70 -0.31 -6.65 9.64
C LEU A 70 -0.32 -8.11 10.11
N ARG A 71 0.07 -9.06 9.25
CA ARG A 71 0.10 -10.49 9.63
C ARG A 71 1.05 -10.75 10.79
N SER A 72 0.65 -11.63 11.69
CA SER A 72 1.45 -11.97 12.89
C SER A 72 2.82 -12.56 12.58
N ASP A 73 2.98 -13.28 11.46
CA ASP A 73 4.26 -13.82 11.02
C ASP A 73 5.21 -12.76 10.43
N VAL A 74 4.71 -11.56 10.17
CA VAL A 74 5.47 -10.36 9.80
C VAL A 74 5.72 -9.51 11.05
N THR A 75 4.66 -9.11 11.76
CA THR A 75 4.74 -8.14 12.87
C THR A 75 5.51 -8.65 14.08
N ARG A 76 5.58 -9.98 14.30
CA ARG A 76 6.39 -10.58 15.38
C ARG A 76 7.87 -10.20 15.38
N TYR A 77 8.39 -9.71 14.26
CA TYR A 77 9.79 -9.33 14.13
C TYR A 77 10.08 -7.89 14.58
N GLY A 78 9.05 -7.06 14.77
CA GLY A 78 9.20 -5.66 15.16
C GLY A 78 9.89 -4.78 14.10
N THR A 79 9.97 -5.26 12.86
CA THR A 79 10.64 -4.58 11.75
C THR A 79 9.87 -3.34 11.35
N GLN A 80 10.56 -2.20 11.29
CA GLN A 80 9.97 -0.95 10.81
C GLN A 80 9.42 -1.16 9.40
N THR A 81 8.14 -0.88 9.18
CA THR A 81 7.46 -1.15 7.92
C THR A 81 6.79 0.12 7.44
N ARG A 82 7.18 0.60 6.26
CA ARG A 82 6.72 1.85 5.67
C ARG A 82 5.92 1.52 4.43
N LEU A 83 4.67 1.94 4.38
CA LEU A 83 3.77 1.75 3.25
C LEU A 83 3.43 3.13 2.68
N VAL A 84 3.89 3.40 1.46
CA VAL A 84 3.76 4.70 0.80
C VAL A 84 2.97 4.53 -0.48
N PHE A 85 1.88 5.28 -0.59
CA PHE A 85 0.94 5.23 -1.70
C PHE A 85 0.84 6.60 -2.35
N VAL A 86 0.85 6.66 -3.69
CA VAL A 86 0.69 7.88 -4.47
C VAL A 86 -0.51 7.74 -5.39
N GLU A 87 -1.35 8.78 -5.43
CA GLU A 87 -2.51 8.86 -6.31
C GLU A 87 -2.69 10.32 -6.80
N ASN A 88 -2.71 10.51 -8.12
CA ASN A 88 -2.70 11.84 -8.74
C ASN A 88 -4.10 12.41 -8.98
N HIS A 89 -5.16 11.61 -8.84
CA HIS A 89 -6.52 12.09 -8.96
C HIS A 89 -7.10 12.39 -7.57
N ARG A 90 -7.48 13.66 -7.33
CA ARG A 90 -7.91 14.15 -6.00
C ARG A 90 -9.01 13.29 -5.38
N GLY A 91 -10.06 12.98 -6.14
CA GLY A 91 -11.17 12.17 -5.61
C GLY A 91 -10.78 10.72 -5.31
N ARG A 92 -9.77 10.16 -5.98
CA ARG A 92 -9.28 8.79 -5.73
C ARG A 92 -8.36 8.77 -4.52
N PHE A 93 -7.51 9.78 -4.40
CA PHE A 93 -6.69 10.02 -3.23
C PHE A 93 -7.56 10.14 -1.97
N GLU A 94 -8.57 11.03 -1.98
CA GLU A 94 -9.47 11.23 -0.85
C GLU A 94 -10.24 9.95 -0.50
N HIS A 95 -10.70 9.18 -1.51
CA HIS A 95 -11.36 7.89 -1.28
C HIS A 95 -10.40 6.88 -0.66
N LEU A 96 -9.20 6.72 -1.22
CA LEU A 96 -8.18 5.79 -0.74
C LEU A 96 -7.78 6.08 0.70
N ASP A 97 -7.49 7.34 1.04
CA ASP A 97 -7.05 7.76 2.36
C ASP A 97 -8.12 7.45 3.43
N ASN A 98 -9.37 7.86 3.17
CA ASN A 98 -10.51 7.56 4.03
C ASN A 98 -10.74 6.04 4.18
N LEU A 99 -10.62 5.28 3.08
CA LEU A 99 -10.80 3.83 3.09
C LEU A 99 -9.72 3.14 3.94
N LEU A 100 -8.45 3.52 3.79
CA LEU A 100 -7.35 2.93 4.55
C LEU A 100 -7.42 3.29 6.02
N ASP A 101 -7.81 4.51 6.38
CA ASP A 101 -7.99 4.90 7.77
C ASP A 101 -9.18 4.21 8.42
N ALA A 102 -10.28 4.01 7.69
CA ALA A 102 -11.44 3.26 8.18
C ALA A 102 -11.13 1.76 8.36
N ARG A 103 -10.45 1.14 7.40
CA ARG A 103 -10.15 -0.31 7.41
C ARG A 103 -8.97 -0.67 8.31
N PHE A 104 -8.00 0.23 8.41
CA PHE A 104 -6.76 0.00 9.14
C PHE A 104 -6.45 1.18 10.05
N PRO A 105 -7.29 1.49 11.04
CA PRO A 105 -7.09 2.64 11.91
C PRO A 105 -5.77 2.54 12.68
N PRO A 106 -5.19 3.66 13.14
CA PRO A 106 -3.94 3.67 13.91
C PRO A 106 -3.93 2.71 15.11
N THR A 107 -5.09 2.44 15.71
CA THR A 107 -5.26 1.53 16.86
C THR A 107 -4.92 0.07 16.57
N ILE A 108 -4.92 -0.37 15.31
CA ILE A 108 -4.57 -1.74 14.93
C ILE A 108 -3.18 -1.86 14.29
N ARG A 109 -2.51 -0.73 14.04
CA ARG A 109 -1.18 -0.71 13.42
C ARG A 109 -0.12 -1.02 14.49
N PRO A 110 0.80 -1.97 14.26
CA PRO A 110 1.84 -2.27 15.24
C PRO A 110 2.81 -1.08 15.38
N PRO A 111 3.51 -0.96 16.52
CA PRO A 111 4.59 0.00 16.67
C PRO A 111 5.62 -0.15 15.54
N GLY A 112 5.94 0.95 14.85
CA GLY A 112 6.89 0.95 13.73
C GLY A 112 6.26 0.75 12.35
N LEU A 113 4.94 0.53 12.24
CA LEU A 113 4.25 0.62 10.94
C LEU A 113 3.86 2.06 10.65
N VAL A 114 4.39 2.61 9.56
CA VAL A 114 4.05 3.93 9.03
C VAL A 114 3.29 3.75 7.72
N MET A 115 2.14 4.37 7.59
CA MET A 115 1.35 4.41 6.35
C MET A 115 1.16 5.87 5.94
N ARG A 116 1.39 6.16 4.65
CA ARG A 116 1.16 7.49 4.04
C ARG A 116 0.52 7.34 2.67
N VAL A 117 -0.48 8.17 2.41
CA VAL A 117 -1.04 8.40 1.07
C VAL A 117 -0.68 9.82 0.66
N HIS A 118 -0.25 10.01 -0.59
CA HIS A 118 0.12 11.30 -1.15
C HIS A 118 -0.74 11.62 -2.37
N PHE A 119 -1.29 12.83 -2.40
CA PHE A 119 -1.90 13.42 -3.58
C PHE A 119 -0.80 14.06 -4.43
N ASP A 120 -0.26 13.30 -5.39
CA ASP A 120 0.88 13.72 -6.20
C ASP A 120 1.01 12.86 -7.47
N GLU A 121 1.89 13.27 -8.38
CA GLU A 121 2.34 12.45 -9.51
C GLU A 121 3.58 11.64 -9.10
N CYS A 122 3.57 10.33 -9.35
CA CYS A 122 4.67 9.44 -8.96
C CYS A 122 6.04 9.94 -9.45
N VAL A 123 6.11 10.45 -10.68
CA VAL A 123 7.35 10.90 -11.31
C VAL A 123 7.95 12.14 -10.63
N ASP A 124 7.12 12.93 -9.96
CA ASP A 124 7.52 14.20 -9.35
C ASP A 124 7.88 14.04 -7.86
N CYS A 125 7.41 12.96 -7.20
CA CYS A 125 7.48 12.83 -5.75
C CYS A 125 8.24 11.62 -5.22
N PHE A 126 8.57 10.62 -6.05
CA PHE A 126 9.12 9.32 -5.63
C PHE A 126 10.20 9.40 -4.55
N GLU A 127 11.29 10.15 -4.79
CA GLU A 127 12.41 10.23 -3.85
C GLU A 127 12.01 10.90 -2.54
N ARG A 128 11.22 11.98 -2.64
CA ARG A 128 10.77 12.79 -1.52
C ARG A 128 9.87 11.99 -0.57
N VAL A 129 8.83 11.33 -1.10
CA VAL A 129 7.83 10.64 -0.25
C VAL A 129 8.41 9.39 0.42
N ILE A 130 9.38 8.74 -0.21
CA ILE A 130 10.15 7.66 0.44
C ILE A 130 11.05 8.22 1.54
N ALA A 131 11.73 9.35 1.29
CA ALA A 131 12.58 9.99 2.30
C ALA A 131 11.77 10.49 3.52
N GLU A 132 10.57 11.02 3.32
CA GLU A 132 9.69 11.50 4.40
C GLU A 132 9.33 10.44 5.45
N VAL A 133 9.34 9.16 5.06
CA VAL A 133 9.12 8.02 5.98
C VAL A 133 10.41 7.37 6.48
N GLY A 134 11.58 7.91 6.11
CA GLY A 134 12.89 7.30 6.38
C GLY A 134 13.09 6.01 5.58
N GLY A 135 12.55 5.93 4.36
CA GLY A 135 12.52 4.71 3.57
C GLY A 135 13.82 4.35 2.85
N TRP A 136 14.83 5.23 2.92
CA TRP A 136 16.18 5.04 2.39
C TRP A 136 17.21 4.68 3.46
N ASP A 137 16.83 4.79 4.74
CA ASP A 137 17.70 4.57 5.90
C ASP A 137 17.93 3.08 6.18
#